data_AF-A0A8T5HD29-F1
#
_entry.id   AF-A0A8T5HD29-F1
#
_cell.length_a   1.000
_cell.length_b   1.000
_cell.length_c   1.000
_cell.angle_alpha   90.00
_cell.angle_beta   90.00
_cell.angle_gamma   90.00
#
_symmetry.space_group_name_H-M   'P 1'
#
loop_
_entity.id
_entity.type
_entity.pdbx_description
1 polymer ?
#
loop_
_entity_poly.entity_id
_entity_poly.type
_entity_poly.pdbx_seq_one_letter_code
_entity_poly.pdbx_strand_id
1 'polypeptide(L)'
;MGLFSIFKKNTEPTKVHNFKNYLFASFSNLKNDLDNQNKWVNYLHKAFLDVKNTHNEHKYSTKASIEKVHTNLSNIHKWIDHLHTSNKQHTERLSALEGNMKLAFDKYNNHLMDLFKQVSSRDDALTNDLRKQLKAELLLELQSNMVTHRSDIKEHLGDVKQDMKEAYSRLNELSKVSQIHGDKLKSHMEKLGTIKKLHEKRVAIKASPSVSKVQTHVVSQPVEKQVEVVYNHTPLTNPEQKLLNILFVEQDPVNYSQLSAKTGHSINTVRVNMNFLKKKGFIEENLLPTGVKLFNLKNKERIKKMYNLQHI
;
A
#
# COMPACT_ATOMS: atom_id res chain seq x y z
N MET A 1 -60.62 -55.52 -1.36
CA MET A 1 -61.73 -54.74 -1.95
C MET A 1 -61.19 -53.40 -2.41
N GLY A 2 -61.24 -53.13 -3.71
CA GLY A 2 -60.48 -52.04 -4.33
C GLY A 2 -61.07 -50.65 -4.06
N LEU A 3 -60.20 -49.67 -3.80
CA LEU A 3 -60.46 -48.24 -3.61
C LEU A 3 -61.25 -47.56 -4.74
N PHE A 4 -61.48 -48.26 -5.86
CA PHE A 4 -62.25 -47.78 -7.01
C PHE A 4 -63.71 -48.24 -7.05
N SER A 5 -64.18 -49.08 -6.10
CA SER A 5 -65.58 -49.52 -6.08
C SER A 5 -66.59 -48.42 -5.73
N ILE A 6 -66.13 -47.30 -5.14
CA ILE A 6 -66.96 -46.15 -4.77
C ILE A 6 -67.44 -45.34 -5.99
N PHE A 7 -66.81 -45.49 -7.16
CA PHE A 7 -67.17 -44.73 -8.37
C PHE A 7 -68.29 -45.35 -9.23
N LYS A 8 -68.90 -46.47 -8.80
CA LYS A 8 -69.91 -47.19 -9.61
C LYS A 8 -71.36 -46.67 -9.51
N LYS A 9 -71.64 -45.58 -8.77
CA LYS A 9 -72.98 -44.97 -8.72
C LYS A 9 -72.97 -43.57 -9.33
N ASN A 10 -73.49 -43.44 -10.54
CA ASN A 10 -73.91 -42.20 -11.21
C ASN A 10 -72.95 -41.00 -11.13
N THR A 11 -71.64 -41.19 -11.36
CA THR A 11 -70.78 -40.05 -11.72
C THR A 11 -70.95 -39.74 -13.20
N GLU A 12 -71.51 -38.57 -13.50
CA GLU A 12 -71.62 -38.04 -14.86
C GLU A 12 -70.26 -38.17 -15.59
N PRO A 13 -70.21 -38.78 -16.79
CA PRO A 13 -68.96 -38.99 -17.54
C PRO A 13 -68.16 -37.69 -17.74
N THR A 14 -68.84 -36.54 -17.74
CA THR A 14 -68.26 -35.20 -17.80
C THR A 14 -67.35 -34.87 -16.61
N LYS A 15 -67.71 -35.27 -15.38
CA LYS A 15 -66.91 -34.99 -14.17
C LYS A 15 -65.60 -35.78 -14.16
N VAL A 16 -65.66 -37.04 -14.61
CA VAL A 16 -64.46 -37.90 -14.74
C VAL A 16 -63.54 -37.37 -15.84
N HIS A 17 -64.10 -36.93 -16.97
CA HIS A 17 -63.32 -36.32 -18.05
C HIS A 17 -62.64 -35.01 -17.62
N ASN A 18 -63.35 -34.12 -16.93
CA ASN A 18 -62.80 -32.87 -16.41
C ASN A 18 -61.70 -33.10 -15.38
N PHE A 19 -61.88 -34.06 -14.47
CA PHE A 19 -60.85 -34.43 -13.51
C PHE A 19 -59.59 -34.99 -14.19
N LYS A 20 -59.76 -35.85 -15.20
CA LYS A 20 -58.64 -36.35 -16.02
C LYS A 20 -57.88 -35.20 -16.68
N ASN A 21 -58.58 -34.26 -17.31
CA ASN A 21 -57.96 -33.10 -17.95
C ASN A 21 -57.22 -32.21 -16.94
N TYR A 22 -57.80 -31.98 -15.75
CA TYR A 22 -57.13 -31.25 -14.68
C TYR A 22 -55.85 -31.95 -14.21
N LEU A 23 -55.88 -33.27 -14.02
CA LEU A 23 -54.69 -34.04 -13.68
C LEU A 23 -53.62 -33.93 -14.76
N PHE A 24 -53.98 -34.09 -16.04
CA PHE A 24 -53.02 -33.93 -17.15
C PHE A 24 -52.39 -32.53 -17.18
N ALA A 25 -53.20 -31.48 -17.01
CA ALA A 25 -52.70 -30.11 -16.93
C ALA A 25 -51.77 -29.91 -15.72
N SER A 26 -52.15 -30.45 -14.55
CA SER A 26 -51.33 -30.38 -13.33
C SER A 26 -49.99 -31.10 -13.50
N PHE A 27 -49.98 -32.29 -14.10
CA PHE A 27 -48.74 -33.03 -14.39
C PHE A 27 -47.88 -32.32 -15.44
N SER A 28 -48.50 -31.74 -16.48
CA SER A 28 -47.76 -30.96 -17.48
C SER A 28 -47.13 -29.70 -16.86
N ASN A 29 -47.84 -29.01 -15.97
CA ASN A 29 -47.32 -27.85 -15.25
C ASN A 29 -46.17 -28.26 -14.33
N LEU A 30 -46.33 -29.33 -13.56
CA LEU A 30 -45.27 -29.86 -12.70
C LEU A 30 -44.01 -30.25 -13.50
N LYS A 31 -44.19 -30.89 -14.66
CA LYS A 31 -43.08 -31.22 -15.56
C LYS A 31 -42.36 -29.97 -16.05
N ASN A 32 -43.10 -28.96 -16.50
CA ASN A 32 -42.53 -27.68 -16.93
C ASN A 32 -41.78 -26.96 -15.80
N ASP A 33 -42.31 -27.00 -14.57
CA ASP A 33 -41.66 -26.43 -13.40
C ASP A 33 -40.36 -27.16 -13.06
N LEU A 34 -40.35 -28.49 -13.11
CA LEU A 34 -39.13 -29.29 -12.93
C LEU A 34 -38.09 -28.98 -14.02
N ASP A 35 -38.49 -28.84 -15.28
CA ASP A 35 -37.59 -28.47 -16.37
C ASP A 35 -37.01 -27.06 -16.16
N ASN A 36 -37.82 -26.11 -15.71
CA ASN A 36 -37.38 -24.75 -15.40
C ASN A 36 -36.43 -24.70 -14.19
N GLN A 37 -36.73 -25.47 -13.13
CA GLN A 37 -35.84 -25.62 -11.98
C GLN A 37 -34.49 -26.20 -12.43
N ASN A 38 -34.49 -27.24 -13.27
CA ASN A 38 -33.26 -27.84 -13.78
C ASN A 38 -32.43 -26.85 -14.62
N LYS A 39 -33.07 -26.05 -15.48
CA LYS A 39 -32.41 -24.96 -16.21
C LYS A 39 -31.77 -23.94 -15.26
N TRP A 40 -32.48 -23.56 -14.21
CA TRP A 40 -31.97 -22.64 -13.18
C TRP A 40 -30.77 -23.23 -12.41
N VAL A 41 -30.84 -24.49 -12.01
CA VAL A 41 -29.74 -25.20 -11.34
C VAL A 41 -28.50 -25.24 -12.24
N ASN A 42 -28.66 -25.55 -13.53
CA ASN A 42 -27.56 -25.55 -14.49
C ASN A 42 -26.96 -24.16 -14.69
N TYR A 43 -27.79 -23.12 -14.77
CA TYR A 43 -27.33 -21.74 -14.82
C TYR A 43 -26.50 -21.36 -13.58
N LEU A 44 -26.99 -21.72 -12.38
CA LEU A 44 -26.28 -21.46 -11.12
C LEU A 44 -24.94 -22.20 -11.05
N HIS A 45 -24.90 -23.47 -11.47
CA HIS A 45 -23.64 -24.22 -11.55
C HIS A 45 -22.62 -23.55 -12.48
N LYS A 46 -23.07 -23.11 -13.67
CA LYS A 46 -22.19 -22.42 -14.61
C LYS A 46 -21.68 -21.10 -14.03
N ALA A 47 -22.56 -20.28 -13.47
CA ALA A 47 -22.19 -19.01 -12.85
C ALA A 47 -21.22 -19.21 -11.67
N PHE A 48 -21.42 -20.24 -10.85
CA PHE A 48 -20.50 -20.58 -9.76
C PHE A 48 -19.13 -21.01 -10.29
N LEU A 49 -19.10 -21.84 -11.34
CA LEU A 49 -17.85 -22.26 -11.98
C LEU A 49 -17.09 -21.06 -12.54
N ASP A 50 -17.78 -20.15 -13.22
CA ASP A 50 -17.19 -18.92 -13.77
C ASP A 50 -16.58 -18.06 -12.65
N VAL A 51 -17.32 -17.81 -11.57
CA VAL A 51 -16.83 -17.06 -10.40
C VAL A 51 -15.62 -17.74 -9.77
N LYS A 52 -15.64 -19.07 -9.62
CA LYS A 52 -14.53 -19.86 -9.08
C LYS A 52 -13.28 -19.73 -9.96
N ASN A 53 -13.44 -19.80 -11.27
CA ASN A 53 -12.33 -19.66 -12.22
C ASN A 53 -11.75 -18.24 -12.18
N THR A 54 -12.59 -17.20 -12.23
CA THR A 54 -12.15 -15.81 -12.10
C THR A 54 -11.43 -15.56 -10.76
N HIS A 55 -11.93 -16.14 -9.67
CA HIS A 55 -11.26 -16.04 -8.36
C HIS A 55 -9.88 -16.71 -8.37
N ASN A 56 -9.76 -17.89 -8.97
CA ASN A 56 -8.47 -18.58 -9.08
C ASN A 56 -7.47 -17.79 -9.94
N GLU A 57 -7.89 -17.27 -11.10
CA GLU A 57 -7.07 -16.41 -11.95
C GLU A 57 -6.59 -15.17 -11.19
N HIS A 58 -7.48 -14.50 -10.47
CA HIS A 58 -7.13 -13.35 -9.63
C HIS A 58 -6.14 -13.73 -8.52
N LYS A 59 -6.31 -14.89 -7.88
CA LYS A 59 -5.39 -15.41 -6.85
C LYS A 59 -3.99 -15.65 -7.44
N TYR A 60 -3.88 -16.29 -8.60
CA TYR A 60 -2.61 -16.51 -9.28
C TYR A 60 -1.94 -15.19 -9.70
N SER A 61 -2.71 -14.28 -10.29
CA SER A 61 -2.21 -12.95 -10.71
C SER A 61 -1.70 -12.14 -9.51
N THR A 62 -2.43 -12.17 -8.39
CA THR A 62 -2.03 -11.49 -7.15
C THR A 62 -0.75 -12.10 -6.60
N LYS A 63 -0.63 -13.44 -6.55
CA LYS A 63 0.57 -14.13 -6.09
C LYS A 63 1.79 -13.75 -6.94
N ALA A 64 1.68 -13.80 -8.26
CA ALA A 64 2.75 -13.42 -9.18
C ALA A 64 3.17 -11.95 -9.02
N SER A 65 2.20 -11.05 -8.79
CA SER A 65 2.50 -9.64 -8.52
C SER A 65 3.25 -9.45 -7.19
N ILE A 66 2.87 -10.19 -6.13
CA ILE A 66 3.56 -10.15 -4.83
C ILE A 66 4.99 -10.68 -4.98
N GLU A 67 5.19 -11.80 -5.67
CA GLU A 67 6.52 -12.35 -5.95
C GLU A 67 7.40 -11.35 -6.71
N LYS A 68 6.86 -10.68 -7.74
CA LYS A 68 7.60 -9.63 -8.47
C LYS A 68 8.01 -8.46 -7.58
N VAL A 69 7.11 -8.01 -6.69
CA VAL A 69 7.42 -6.93 -5.72
C VAL A 69 8.52 -7.38 -4.75
N HIS A 70 8.46 -8.61 -4.24
CA HIS A 70 9.50 -9.15 -3.37
C HIS A 70 10.87 -9.24 -4.06
N THR A 71 10.91 -9.71 -5.31
CA THR A 71 12.14 -9.74 -6.11
C THR A 71 12.71 -8.34 -6.31
N ASN A 72 11.87 -7.35 -6.64
CA ASN A 72 12.30 -5.97 -6.79
C ASN A 72 12.84 -5.38 -5.47
N LEU A 73 12.16 -5.64 -4.34
CA LEU A 73 12.61 -5.20 -3.02
C LEU A 73 13.97 -5.82 -2.66
N SER A 74 14.17 -7.10 -2.96
CA SER A 74 15.45 -7.79 -2.78
C SER A 74 16.57 -7.16 -3.61
N ASN A 75 16.29 -6.82 -4.88
CA ASN A 75 17.24 -6.13 -5.74
C ASN A 75 17.59 -4.72 -5.23
N ILE A 76 16.61 -3.99 -4.69
CA ILE A 76 16.85 -2.68 -4.07
C ILE A 76 17.76 -2.82 -2.85
N HIS A 77 17.53 -3.81 -1.97
CA HIS A 77 18.42 -4.03 -0.83
C HIS A 77 19.86 -4.34 -1.27
N LYS A 78 20.06 -5.24 -2.25
CA LYS A 78 21.39 -5.53 -2.80
C LYS A 78 22.09 -4.28 -3.34
N TRP A 79 21.32 -3.38 -3.97
CA TRP A 79 21.86 -2.13 -4.48
C TRP A 79 22.24 -1.15 -3.36
N ILE A 80 21.42 -1.04 -2.32
CA ILE A 80 21.75 -0.25 -1.11
C ILE A 80 23.03 -0.78 -0.46
N ASP A 81 23.18 -2.10 -0.31
CA ASP A 81 24.40 -2.71 0.24
C ASP A 81 25.63 -2.41 -0.60
N HIS A 82 25.49 -2.46 -1.93
CA HIS A 82 26.56 -2.10 -2.85
C HIS A 82 26.97 -0.63 -2.70
N LEU A 83 25.99 0.30 -2.60
CA LEU A 83 26.27 1.71 -2.38
C LEU A 83 26.96 1.96 -1.03
N HIS A 84 26.53 1.30 0.05
CA HIS A 84 27.19 1.43 1.35
C HIS A 84 28.64 0.92 1.28
N THR A 85 28.88 -0.19 0.58
CA THR A 85 30.22 -0.75 0.39
C THR A 85 31.10 0.20 -0.42
N SER A 86 30.60 0.71 -1.54
CA SER A 86 31.30 1.69 -2.38
C SER A 86 31.62 2.98 -1.60
N ASN A 87 30.65 3.54 -0.87
CA ASN A 87 30.86 4.74 -0.07
C ASN A 87 31.92 4.53 1.04
N LYS A 88 31.94 3.35 1.66
CA LYS A 88 32.98 2.98 2.62
C LYS A 88 34.37 2.97 1.96
N GLN A 89 34.48 2.33 0.78
CA GLN A 89 35.74 2.31 0.02
C GLN A 89 36.22 3.71 -0.37
N HIS A 90 35.30 4.60 -0.79
CA HIS A 90 35.66 5.99 -1.10
C HIS A 90 36.15 6.73 0.15
N THR A 91 35.51 6.52 1.30
CA THR A 91 35.94 7.14 2.58
C THR A 91 37.34 6.66 2.99
N GLU A 92 37.61 5.36 2.85
CA GLU A 92 38.93 4.78 3.11
C GLU A 92 40.00 5.34 2.15
N ARG A 93 39.70 5.44 0.85
CA ARG A 93 40.61 6.03 -0.15
C ARG A 93 40.90 7.50 0.13
N LEU A 94 39.89 8.29 0.51
CA LEU A 94 40.08 9.69 0.89
C LEU A 94 40.96 9.84 2.13
N SER A 95 40.74 9.00 3.14
CA SER A 95 41.57 8.99 4.35
C SER A 95 43.02 8.62 4.05
N ALA A 96 43.24 7.65 3.15
CA ALA A 96 44.58 7.28 2.68
C ALA A 96 45.26 8.41 1.90
N LEU A 97 44.52 9.08 1.01
CA LEU A 97 45.01 10.23 0.27
C LEU A 97 45.40 11.39 1.19
N GLU A 98 44.57 11.69 2.20
CA GLU A 98 44.85 12.71 3.22
C GLU A 98 46.14 12.37 3.99
N GLY A 99 46.30 11.12 4.42
CA GLY A 99 47.52 10.64 5.07
C GLY A 99 48.77 10.77 4.18
N ASN A 100 48.66 10.41 2.89
CA ASN A 100 49.74 10.55 1.93
C ASN A 100 50.10 12.02 1.67
N MET A 101 49.11 12.90 1.54
CA MET A 101 49.34 14.33 1.38
C MET A 101 50.05 14.91 2.60
N LYS A 102 49.64 14.52 3.82
CA LYS A 102 50.31 14.96 5.05
C LYS A 102 51.77 14.54 5.07
N LEU A 103 52.07 13.28 4.74
CA LEU A 103 53.45 12.78 4.66
C LEU A 103 54.28 13.52 3.59
N ALA A 104 53.67 13.84 2.44
CA ALA A 104 54.33 14.62 1.39
C ALA A 104 54.63 16.05 1.85
N PHE A 105 53.69 16.71 2.54
CA PHE A 105 53.91 18.03 3.14
C PHE A 105 54.98 18.02 4.22
N ASP A 106 55.00 17.01 5.09
CA ASP A 106 56.02 16.87 6.13
C ASP A 106 57.42 16.67 5.51
N LYS A 107 57.55 15.81 4.49
CA LYS A 107 58.80 15.66 3.73
C LYS A 107 59.25 16.96 3.08
N TYR A 108 58.32 17.68 2.47
CA TYR A 108 58.58 18.96 1.84
C TYR A 108 59.05 20.02 2.85
N ASN A 109 58.37 20.14 4.00
CA ASN A 109 58.78 21.05 5.07
C ASN A 109 60.15 20.69 5.63
N ASN A 110 60.43 19.40 5.87
CA ASN A 110 61.74 18.97 6.33
C ASN A 110 62.84 19.31 5.31
N HIS A 111 62.59 19.08 4.02
CA HIS A 111 63.51 19.45 2.97
C HIS A 111 63.77 20.96 2.92
N LEU A 112 62.72 21.80 3.02
CA LEU A 112 62.87 23.25 3.11
C LEU A 112 63.72 23.69 4.31
N MET A 113 63.51 23.06 5.47
CA MET A 113 64.27 23.37 6.68
C MET A 113 65.74 22.96 6.57
N ASP A 114 66.03 21.81 5.95
CA ASP A 114 67.40 21.36 5.71
C ASP A 114 68.13 22.27 4.73
N LEU A 115 67.45 22.67 3.66
CA LEU A 115 67.94 23.67 2.72
C LEU A 115 68.20 25.03 3.38
N PHE A 116 67.29 25.48 4.25
CA PHE A 116 67.47 26.72 5.00
C PHE A 116 68.69 26.64 5.93
N LYS A 117 68.90 25.50 6.62
CA LYS A 117 70.08 25.26 7.45
C LYS A 117 71.37 25.31 6.61
N GLN A 118 71.42 24.62 5.47
CA GLN A 118 72.58 24.61 4.57
C GLN A 118 72.95 26.00 4.07
N VAL A 119 71.94 26.78 3.65
CA VAL A 119 72.13 28.17 3.19
C VAL A 119 72.58 29.08 4.33
N SER A 120 72.04 28.90 5.54
CA SER A 120 72.38 29.74 6.70
C SER A 120 73.77 29.43 7.28
N SER A 121 74.32 28.25 6.98
CA SER A 121 75.65 27.83 7.45
C SER A 121 76.83 28.20 6.53
N ARG A 122 76.58 28.86 5.38
CA ARG A 122 77.63 29.27 4.43
C ARG A 122 77.80 30.79 4.42
N ASP A 123 78.97 31.27 4.86
CA ASP A 123 79.39 32.66 4.71
C ASP A 123 79.83 32.96 3.26
N ASP A 124 79.51 34.17 2.82
CA ASP A 124 79.93 34.90 1.62
C ASP A 124 79.42 34.48 0.22
N ALA A 125 78.94 35.50 -0.53
CA ALA A 125 78.66 35.69 -1.96
C ALA A 125 78.03 34.54 -2.81
N LEU A 126 78.47 33.29 -2.65
CA LEU A 126 77.93 32.08 -3.27
C LEU A 126 76.48 31.80 -2.83
N THR A 127 76.07 32.31 -1.67
CA THR A 127 74.77 32.08 -1.02
C THR A 127 73.59 32.68 -1.80
N ASN A 128 73.79 33.73 -2.60
CA ASN A 128 72.70 34.34 -3.37
C ASN A 128 72.36 33.58 -4.66
N ASP A 129 73.36 33.03 -5.35
CA ASP A 129 73.13 32.26 -6.57
C ASP A 129 72.59 30.86 -6.27
N LEU A 130 73.14 30.21 -5.22
CA LEU A 130 72.58 28.96 -4.69
C LEU A 130 71.13 29.16 -4.22
N ARG A 131 70.82 30.28 -3.54
CA ARG A 131 69.43 30.61 -3.17
C ARG A 131 68.52 30.71 -4.38
N LYS A 132 68.96 31.32 -5.47
CA LYS A 132 68.14 31.47 -6.69
C LYS A 132 67.90 30.12 -7.37
N GLN A 133 68.93 29.31 -7.55
CA GLN A 133 68.81 27.99 -8.17
C GLN A 133 67.91 27.07 -7.35
N LEU A 134 68.12 27.04 -6.04
CA LEU A 134 67.32 26.23 -5.13
C LEU A 134 65.85 26.64 -5.10
N LYS A 135 65.56 27.94 -5.13
CA LYS A 135 64.18 28.45 -5.21
C LYS A 135 63.52 28.07 -6.53
N ALA A 136 64.27 28.03 -7.63
CA ALA A 136 63.78 27.64 -8.94
C ALA A 136 63.51 26.12 -9.04
N GLU A 137 64.40 25.29 -8.50
CA GLU A 137 64.26 23.83 -8.47
C GLU A 137 63.08 23.40 -7.57
N LEU A 138 62.96 23.99 -6.38
CA LEU A 138 61.79 23.81 -5.50
C LEU A 138 60.48 24.25 -6.15
N LEU A 139 60.48 25.36 -6.90
CA LEU A 139 59.29 25.80 -7.63
C LEU A 139 58.92 24.81 -8.72
N LEU A 140 59.89 24.30 -9.49
CA LEU A 140 59.65 23.30 -10.53
C LEU A 140 59.10 22.00 -9.96
N GLU A 141 59.66 21.49 -8.87
CA GLU A 141 59.24 20.23 -8.27
C GLU A 141 57.86 20.35 -7.60
N LEU A 142 57.58 21.48 -6.94
CA LEU A 142 56.27 21.76 -6.35
C LEU A 142 55.20 21.94 -7.42
N GLN A 143 55.53 22.62 -8.52
CA GLN A 143 54.63 22.80 -9.65
C GLN A 143 54.38 21.47 -10.37
N SER A 144 55.39 20.61 -10.49
CA SER A 144 55.27 19.25 -11.03
C SER A 144 54.32 18.40 -10.17
N ASN A 145 54.57 18.30 -8.86
CA ASN A 145 53.73 17.50 -7.93
C ASN A 145 52.30 18.03 -7.81
N MET A 146 52.10 19.35 -7.85
CA MET A 146 50.77 19.95 -7.87
C MET A 146 50.01 19.63 -9.15
N VAL A 147 50.69 19.55 -10.30
CA VAL A 147 50.06 19.19 -11.58
C VAL A 147 49.62 17.73 -11.59
N THR A 148 50.44 16.80 -11.09
CA THR A 148 50.06 15.38 -10.94
C THR A 148 48.88 15.22 -9.99
N HIS A 149 48.95 15.79 -8.79
CA HIS A 149 47.82 15.72 -7.85
C HIS A 149 46.53 16.34 -8.38
N ARG A 150 46.63 17.45 -9.11
CA ARG A 150 45.46 18.07 -9.76
C ARG A 150 44.87 17.17 -10.85
N SER A 151 45.71 16.42 -11.57
CA SER A 151 45.25 15.44 -12.55
C SER A 151 44.48 14.30 -11.89
N ASP A 152 45.04 13.69 -10.84
CA ASP A 152 44.41 12.57 -10.11
C ASP A 152 43.06 12.98 -9.49
N ILE A 153 43.00 14.17 -8.89
CA ILE A 153 41.76 14.73 -8.34
C ILE A 153 40.71 14.90 -9.45
N LYS A 154 41.12 15.37 -10.63
CA LYS A 154 40.22 15.61 -11.76
C LYS A 154 39.69 14.30 -12.34
N GLU A 155 40.52 13.25 -12.39
CA GLU A 155 40.13 11.90 -12.80
C GLU A 155 39.10 11.31 -11.82
N HIS A 156 39.38 11.34 -10.51
CA HIS A 156 38.44 10.88 -9.49
C HIS A 156 37.11 11.65 -9.49
N LEU A 157 37.15 12.97 -9.72
CA LEU A 157 35.93 13.78 -9.91
C LEU A 157 35.15 13.38 -11.17
N GLY A 158 35.84 12.90 -12.20
CA GLY A 158 35.24 12.33 -13.41
C GLY A 158 34.46 11.06 -13.09
N ASP A 159 35.10 10.11 -12.40
CA ASP A 159 34.48 8.84 -12.00
C ASP A 159 33.23 9.06 -11.14
N VAL A 160 33.34 9.91 -10.11
CA VAL A 160 32.20 10.22 -9.22
C VAL A 160 31.04 10.85 -10.00
N LYS A 161 31.31 11.75 -10.95
CA LYS A 161 30.27 12.34 -11.79
C LYS A 161 29.59 11.29 -12.67
N GLN A 162 30.35 10.32 -13.18
CA GLN A 162 29.83 9.25 -14.02
C GLN A 162 28.93 8.31 -13.21
N ASP A 163 29.39 7.88 -12.03
CA ASP A 163 28.61 7.04 -11.11
C ASP A 163 27.31 7.73 -10.69
N MET A 164 27.37 9.03 -10.39
CA MET A 164 26.19 9.83 -10.04
C MET A 164 25.20 9.90 -11.21
N LYS A 165 25.70 10.06 -12.44
CA LYS A 165 24.86 10.08 -13.66
C LYS A 165 24.18 8.73 -13.91
N GLU A 166 24.89 7.62 -13.69
CA GLU A 166 24.30 6.28 -13.77
C GLU A 166 23.23 6.07 -12.70
N ALA A 167 23.51 6.47 -11.45
CA ALA A 167 22.54 6.38 -10.36
C ALA A 167 21.25 7.15 -10.66
N TYR A 168 21.35 8.38 -11.18
CA TYR A 168 20.19 9.16 -11.59
C TYR A 168 19.41 8.51 -12.74
N SER A 169 20.11 7.93 -13.73
CA SER A 169 19.47 7.25 -14.85
C SER A 169 18.65 6.05 -14.38
N ARG A 170 19.21 5.22 -13.49
CA ARG A 170 18.51 4.08 -12.89
C ARG A 170 17.35 4.49 -11.98
N LEU A 171 17.49 5.58 -11.22
CA LEU A 171 16.40 6.14 -10.40
C LEU A 171 15.21 6.56 -11.28
N ASN A 172 15.51 7.16 -12.44
CA ASN A 172 14.49 7.58 -13.39
C ASN A 172 13.78 6.37 -14.03
N GLU A 173 14.50 5.28 -14.33
CA GLU A 173 13.90 4.03 -14.78
C GLU A 173 12.97 3.41 -13.73
N LEU A 174 13.40 3.37 -12.46
CA LEU A 174 12.58 2.91 -11.34
C LEU A 174 11.31 3.76 -11.17
N SER A 175 11.41 5.08 -11.33
CA SER A 175 10.27 6.00 -11.31
C SER A 175 9.26 5.66 -12.41
N LYS A 176 9.73 5.43 -13.66
CA LYS A 176 8.87 5.03 -14.78
C LYS A 176 8.15 3.71 -14.51
N VAL A 177 8.85 2.71 -13.96
CA VAL A 177 8.25 1.41 -13.59
C VAL A 177 7.19 1.59 -12.48
N SER A 178 7.47 2.43 -11.49
CA SER A 178 6.52 2.76 -10.43
C SER A 178 5.26 3.43 -10.97
N GLN A 179 5.41 4.38 -11.89
CA GLN A 179 4.29 5.07 -12.53
C GLN A 179 3.41 4.11 -13.32
N ILE A 180 4.00 3.22 -14.15
CA ILE A 180 3.27 2.19 -14.90
C ILE A 180 2.47 1.29 -13.94
N HIS A 181 3.07 0.89 -12.81
CA HIS A 181 2.38 0.10 -11.78
C HIS A 181 1.23 0.89 -11.12
N GLY A 182 1.43 2.18 -10.83
CA GLY A 182 0.40 3.07 -10.29
C GLY A 182 -0.79 3.22 -11.23
N ASP A 183 -0.55 3.45 -12.51
CA ASP A 183 -1.59 3.59 -13.54
C ASP A 183 -2.37 2.28 -13.73
N LYS A 184 -1.67 1.14 -13.71
CA LYS A 184 -2.31 -0.18 -13.80
C LYS A 184 -3.19 -0.46 -12.58
N LEU A 185 -2.74 -0.09 -11.38
CA LEU A 185 -3.53 -0.21 -10.15
C LEU A 185 -4.78 0.68 -10.21
N LYS A 186 -4.63 1.93 -10.65
CA LYS A 186 -5.75 2.87 -10.84
C LYS A 186 -6.79 2.31 -11.81
N SER A 187 -6.35 1.79 -12.96
CA SER A 187 -7.23 1.13 -13.94
C SER A 187 -7.98 -0.07 -13.34
N HIS A 188 -7.31 -0.91 -12.54
CA HIS A 188 -7.96 -2.02 -11.83
C HIS A 188 -9.01 -1.53 -10.81
N MET A 189 -8.72 -0.47 -10.05
CA MET A 189 -9.67 0.10 -9.10
C MET A 189 -10.90 0.70 -9.80
N GLU A 190 -10.71 1.36 -10.96
CA GLU A 190 -11.82 1.87 -11.76
C GLU A 190 -12.72 0.74 -12.29
N LYS A 191 -12.13 -0.37 -12.78
CA LYS A 191 -12.88 -1.56 -13.19
C LYS A 191 -13.65 -2.20 -12.04
N LEU A 192 -13.09 -2.26 -10.84
CA LEU A 192 -13.81 -2.74 -9.65
C LEU A 192 -14.96 -1.80 -9.28
N GLY A 193 -14.76 -0.49 -9.40
CA GLY A 193 -15.81 0.52 -9.18
C GLY A 193 -16.98 0.37 -10.15
N THR A 194 -16.73 0.09 -11.43
CA THR A 194 -17.80 -0.14 -12.42
C THR A 194 -18.54 -1.45 -12.17
N ILE A 195 -17.85 -2.52 -11.78
CA ILE A 195 -18.47 -3.79 -11.37
C ILE A 195 -19.40 -3.57 -10.17
N LYS A 196 -18.95 -2.81 -9.16
CA LYS A 196 -19.77 -2.49 -7.99
C LYS A 196 -21.03 -1.71 -8.36
N LYS A 197 -20.91 -0.68 -9.20
CA LYS A 197 -22.06 0.10 -9.70
C LYS A 197 -23.04 -0.75 -10.51
N LEU A 198 -22.56 -1.69 -11.32
CA LEU A 198 -23.40 -2.63 -12.06
C LEU A 198 -24.16 -3.57 -11.11
N HIS A 199 -23.52 -4.03 -10.05
CA HIS A 199 -24.17 -4.84 -9.02
C HIS A 199 -25.26 -4.05 -8.27
N GLU A 200 -24.95 -2.81 -7.85
CA GLU A 200 -25.92 -1.92 -7.20
C GLU A 200 -27.14 -1.64 -8.09
N LYS A 201 -26.95 -1.40 -9.40
CA LYS A 201 -28.04 -1.27 -10.37
C LYS A 201 -28.90 -2.53 -10.46
N ARG A 202 -28.29 -3.72 -10.47
CA ARG A 202 -29.03 -5.00 -10.53
C ARG A 202 -29.85 -5.26 -9.27
N VAL A 203 -29.33 -4.89 -8.10
CA VAL A 203 -30.05 -5.00 -6.82
C VAL A 203 -31.22 -4.02 -6.78
N ALA A 204 -31.03 -2.78 -7.25
CA ALA A 204 -32.10 -1.78 -7.32
C ALA A 204 -33.26 -2.21 -8.26
N ILE A 205 -32.95 -2.85 -9.39
CA ILE A 205 -33.96 -3.36 -10.32
C ILE A 205 -34.79 -4.50 -9.70
N LYS A 206 -34.19 -5.34 -8.84
CA LYS A 206 -34.91 -6.40 -8.11
C LYS A 206 -35.71 -5.90 -6.90
N ALA A 207 -35.39 -4.70 -6.39
CA ALA A 207 -36.07 -4.07 -5.27
C ALA A 207 -37.28 -3.20 -5.70
N SER A 208 -37.54 -3.07 -7.01
CA SER A 208 -38.71 -2.35 -7.50
C SER A 208 -39.94 -3.28 -7.50
N PRO A 209 -40.94 -3.09 -6.62
CA PRO A 209 -42.12 -3.93 -6.58
C PRO A 209 -43.07 -3.50 -7.70
N SER A 210 -43.17 -4.29 -8.76
CA SER A 210 -44.32 -4.23 -9.66
C SER A 210 -45.51 -4.90 -8.96
N VAL A 211 -46.11 -4.20 -7.99
CA VAL A 211 -47.39 -4.58 -7.40
C VAL A 211 -48.47 -3.84 -8.16
N SER A 212 -49.23 -4.59 -8.95
CA SER A 212 -50.50 -4.14 -9.52
C SER A 212 -51.43 -3.67 -8.39
N LYS A 213 -51.91 -2.44 -8.54
CA LYS A 213 -52.89 -1.78 -7.68
C LYS A 213 -54.15 -2.65 -7.51
N VAL A 214 -54.52 -2.91 -6.26
CA VAL A 214 -55.94 -2.94 -5.83
C VAL A 214 -56.07 -1.93 -4.71
N GLN A 215 -56.85 -0.89 -4.95
CA GLN A 215 -57.15 0.20 -4.03
C GLN A 215 -57.96 -0.31 -2.85
N THR A 216 -57.60 0.12 -1.64
CA THR A 216 -58.58 0.42 -0.59
C THR A 216 -58.05 1.57 0.26
N HIS A 217 -58.86 2.62 0.35
CA HIS A 217 -58.62 3.83 1.14
C HIS A 217 -58.58 3.52 2.64
N VAL A 218 -57.56 3.98 3.36
CA VAL A 218 -57.70 4.47 4.73
C VAL A 218 -56.71 5.62 4.97
N VAL A 219 -57.26 6.72 5.44
CA VAL A 219 -56.62 7.97 5.88
C VAL A 219 -55.89 7.75 7.21
N SER A 220 -54.65 8.27 7.36
CA SER A 220 -54.18 9.07 8.53
C SER A 220 -52.65 9.30 8.54
N GLN A 221 -52.30 10.59 8.47
CA GLN A 221 -51.16 11.35 9.05
C GLN A 221 -49.66 10.95 8.86
N PRO A 222 -48.76 11.96 8.72
CA PRO A 222 -47.34 11.73 8.46
C PRO A 222 -46.54 11.66 9.77
N VAL A 223 -45.88 10.54 10.02
CA VAL A 223 -44.80 10.42 11.01
C VAL A 223 -43.47 10.56 10.27
N GLU A 224 -42.66 11.52 10.72
CA GLU A 224 -41.28 11.74 10.26
C GLU A 224 -40.48 10.44 10.36
N LYS A 225 -40.03 9.94 9.20
CA LYS A 225 -39.09 8.83 9.11
C LYS A 225 -37.73 9.29 9.60
N GLN A 226 -37.39 8.94 10.83
CA GLN A 226 -35.99 8.80 11.23
C GLN A 226 -35.36 7.69 10.37
N VAL A 227 -34.31 8.05 9.63
CA VAL A 227 -33.52 7.12 8.83
C VAL A 227 -32.71 6.27 9.81
N GLU A 228 -33.26 5.12 10.17
CA GLU A 228 -32.53 4.08 10.89
C GLU A 228 -31.50 3.47 9.94
N VAL A 229 -30.26 3.95 10.01
CA VAL A 229 -29.13 3.37 9.29
C VAL A 229 -28.88 1.99 9.89
N VAL A 230 -29.33 0.95 9.21
CA VAL A 230 -29.00 -0.44 9.52
C VAL A 230 -27.49 -0.61 9.33
N TYR A 231 -26.75 -0.58 10.44
CA TYR A 231 -25.30 -0.78 10.43
C TYR A 231 -25.00 -2.27 10.38
N ASN A 232 -24.52 -2.76 9.25
CA ASN A 232 -23.96 -4.11 9.14
C ASN A 232 -22.79 -4.25 10.14
N HIS A 233 -22.98 -5.04 11.19
CA HIS A 233 -21.99 -5.32 12.22
C HIS A 233 -20.79 -6.06 11.62
N THR A 234 -19.80 -5.30 11.15
CA THR A 234 -18.52 -5.88 10.75
C THR A 234 -17.71 -6.15 12.01
N PRO A 235 -17.21 -7.38 12.22
CA PRO A 235 -16.39 -7.69 13.39
C PRO A 235 -15.13 -6.80 13.39
N LEU A 236 -14.74 -6.34 14.57
CA LEU A 236 -13.48 -5.62 14.76
C LEU A 236 -12.32 -6.60 14.77
N THR A 237 -11.22 -6.22 14.14
CA THR A 237 -9.95 -6.95 14.23
C THR A 237 -9.26 -6.68 15.58
N ASN A 238 -8.39 -7.58 16.04
CA ASN A 238 -7.65 -7.40 17.31
C ASN A 238 -6.91 -6.05 17.42
N PRO A 239 -6.24 -5.54 16.35
CA PRO A 239 -5.62 -4.21 16.41
C PRO A 239 -6.63 -3.07 16.55
N GLU A 240 -7.79 -3.17 15.91
CA GLU A 240 -8.86 -2.17 16.04
C GLU A 240 -9.46 -2.17 17.46
N GLN A 241 -9.67 -3.34 18.06
CA GLN A 241 -10.15 -3.46 19.44
C GLN A 241 -9.17 -2.86 20.44
N LYS A 242 -7.86 -3.13 20.29
CA LYS A 242 -6.83 -2.53 21.16
C LYS A 242 -6.81 -1.00 21.06
N LEU A 243 -6.93 -0.44 19.86
CA LEU A 243 -7.00 1.01 19.67
C LEU A 243 -8.25 1.61 20.27
N LEU A 244 -9.41 0.96 20.12
CA LEU A 244 -10.64 1.40 20.75
C LEU A 244 -10.54 1.37 22.28
N ASN A 245 -9.94 0.34 22.87
CA ASN A 245 -9.73 0.27 24.33
C ASN A 245 -8.87 1.41 24.83
N ILE A 246 -7.77 1.72 24.14
CA ILE A 246 -6.91 2.86 24.51
C ILE A 246 -7.71 4.16 24.44
N LEU A 247 -8.46 4.40 23.35
CA LEU A 247 -9.29 5.60 23.21
C LEU A 247 -10.45 5.66 24.23
N PHE A 248 -10.86 4.53 24.78
CA PHE A 248 -11.89 4.46 25.83
C PHE A 248 -11.35 4.89 27.18
N VAL A 249 -10.13 4.44 27.51
CA VAL A 249 -9.45 4.73 28.77
C VAL A 249 -9.01 6.19 28.84
N GLU A 250 -8.58 6.76 27.72
CA GLU A 250 -8.14 8.16 27.68
C GLU A 250 -9.32 9.13 27.80
N GLN A 251 -9.22 10.04 28.77
CA GLN A 251 -10.16 11.15 28.92
C GLN A 251 -9.85 12.27 27.90
N ASP A 252 -8.57 12.45 27.59
CA ASP A 252 -8.10 13.48 26.67
C ASP A 252 -7.96 12.98 25.22
N PRO A 253 -8.10 13.88 24.23
CA PRO A 253 -7.85 13.55 22.83
C PRO A 253 -6.39 13.14 22.61
N VAL A 254 -6.19 12.01 21.95
CA VAL A 254 -4.85 11.46 21.72
C VAL A 254 -4.37 11.67 20.28
N ASN A 255 -3.07 11.81 20.10
CA ASN A 255 -2.42 11.90 18.80
C ASN A 255 -1.81 10.56 18.35
N TYR A 256 -1.36 10.50 17.09
CA TYR A 256 -0.75 9.29 16.53
C TYR A 256 0.50 8.79 17.27
N SER A 257 1.33 9.71 17.77
CA SER A 257 2.57 9.34 18.48
C SER A 257 2.27 8.67 19.81
N GLN A 258 1.29 9.19 20.56
CA GLN A 258 0.81 8.60 21.82
C GLN A 258 0.19 7.21 21.58
N LEU A 259 -0.64 7.08 20.55
CA LEU A 259 -1.24 5.79 20.17
C LEU A 259 -0.17 4.76 19.74
N SER A 260 0.83 5.19 18.98
CA SER A 260 1.96 4.33 18.56
C SER A 260 2.75 3.84 19.77
N ALA A 261 3.06 4.74 20.71
CA ALA A 261 3.78 4.38 21.94
C ALA A 261 2.99 3.38 22.81
N LYS A 262 1.69 3.58 22.99
CA LYS A 262 0.83 2.71 23.81
C LYS A 262 0.56 1.35 23.17
N THR A 263 0.50 1.28 21.84
CA THR A 263 0.24 0.02 21.12
C THR A 263 1.49 -0.78 20.80
N GLY A 264 2.68 -0.16 20.84
CA GLY A 264 3.93 -0.77 20.35
C GLY A 264 3.95 -0.99 18.83
N HIS A 265 3.04 -0.34 18.09
CA HIS A 265 2.96 -0.42 16.63
C HIS A 265 3.51 0.83 15.96
N SER A 266 3.99 0.68 14.73
CA SER A 266 4.46 1.82 13.94
C SER A 266 3.33 2.84 13.70
N ILE A 267 3.69 4.13 13.60
CA ILE A 267 2.74 5.22 13.32
C ILE A 267 1.91 4.94 12.07
N ASN A 268 2.51 4.35 11.03
CA ASN A 268 1.82 4.03 9.79
C ASN A 268 0.75 2.96 9.99
N THR A 269 1.05 1.92 10.77
CA THR A 269 0.08 0.88 11.14
C THR A 269 -1.10 1.47 11.92
N VAL A 270 -0.82 2.33 12.91
CA VAL A 270 -1.86 3.03 13.67
C VAL A 270 -2.72 3.90 12.75
N ARG A 271 -2.11 4.63 11.80
CA ARG A 271 -2.83 5.47 10.84
C ARG A 271 -3.81 4.67 9.99
N VAL A 272 -3.40 3.52 9.49
CA VAL A 272 -4.26 2.63 8.70
C VAL A 272 -5.46 2.19 9.53
N ASN A 273 -5.23 1.69 10.75
CA ASN A 273 -6.30 1.21 11.62
C ASN A 273 -7.24 2.34 12.08
N MET A 274 -6.71 3.52 12.40
CA MET A 274 -7.52 4.70 12.75
C MET A 274 -8.40 5.15 11.57
N ASN A 275 -7.89 5.11 10.34
CA ASN A 275 -8.73 5.40 9.16
C ASN A 275 -9.88 4.40 8.99
N PHE A 276 -9.69 3.13 9.35
CA PHE A 276 -10.76 2.14 9.37
C PHE A 276 -11.79 2.45 10.47
N LEU A 277 -11.36 2.76 11.69
CA LEU A 277 -12.24 3.17 12.78
C LEU A 277 -13.03 4.44 12.44
N LYS A 278 -12.40 5.40 11.73
CA LYS A 278 -13.06 6.62 11.23
C LYS A 278 -14.15 6.30 10.21
N LYS A 279 -13.86 5.42 9.24
CA LYS A 279 -14.84 4.96 8.24
C LYS A 279 -16.03 4.24 8.87
N LYS A 280 -15.79 3.51 9.96
CA LYS A 280 -16.84 2.86 10.77
C LYS A 280 -17.64 3.84 11.64
N GLY A 281 -17.23 5.11 11.70
CA GLY A 281 -17.92 6.16 12.45
C GLY A 281 -17.70 6.11 13.96
N PHE A 282 -16.64 5.43 14.43
CA PHE A 282 -16.34 5.29 15.85
C PHE A 282 -15.48 6.42 16.42
N ILE A 283 -14.75 7.13 15.58
CA ILE A 283 -13.84 8.19 16.01
C ILE A 283 -14.10 9.49 15.25
N GLU A 284 -13.86 10.60 15.93
CA GLU A 284 -13.78 11.93 15.37
C GLU A 284 -12.33 12.40 15.35
N GLU A 285 -11.96 13.09 14.26
CA GLU A 285 -10.62 13.62 14.04
C GLU A 285 -10.70 15.14 14.08
N ASN A 286 -10.00 15.74 15.04
CA ASN A 286 -9.87 17.18 15.19
C ASN A 286 -8.46 17.58 14.76
N LEU A 287 -8.36 18.53 13.84
CA LEU A 287 -7.09 19.07 13.38
C LEU A 287 -6.79 20.36 14.15
N LEU A 288 -5.67 20.39 14.87
CA LEU A 288 -5.19 21.60 15.52
C LEU A 288 -4.58 22.58 14.50
N PRO A 289 -4.51 23.89 14.80
CA PRO A 289 -3.81 24.88 13.97
C PRO A 289 -2.34 24.55 13.70
N THR A 290 -1.73 23.76 14.59
CA THR A 290 -0.34 23.25 14.47
C THR A 290 -0.20 22.10 13.46
N GLY A 291 -1.30 21.63 12.85
CA GLY A 291 -1.32 20.48 11.93
C GLY A 291 -1.36 19.12 12.62
N VAL A 292 -1.37 19.08 13.96
CA VAL A 292 -1.47 17.83 14.73
C VAL A 292 -2.92 17.32 14.74
N LYS A 293 -3.09 16.04 14.42
CA LYS A 293 -4.37 15.35 14.44
C LYS A 293 -4.63 14.72 15.80
N LEU A 294 -5.74 15.10 16.42
CA LEU A 294 -6.24 14.57 17.68
C LEU A 294 -7.48 13.71 17.44
N PHE A 295 -7.59 12.62 18.18
CA PHE A 295 -8.66 11.64 18.02
C PHE A 295 -9.46 11.48 19.31
N ASN A 296 -10.79 11.50 19.16
CA ASN A 296 -11.75 11.22 20.21
C ASN A 296 -12.73 10.13 19.77
N LEU A 297 -13.27 9.38 20.72
CA LEU A 297 -14.37 8.46 20.46
C LEU A 297 -15.69 9.22 20.28
N LYS A 298 -16.43 8.83 19.25
CA LYS A 298 -17.80 9.31 19.02
C LYS A 298 -18.78 8.39 19.74
N ASN A 299 -19.61 8.95 20.62
CA ASN A 299 -20.67 8.22 21.33
C ASN A 299 -20.13 6.98 22.10
N LYS A 300 -19.34 7.24 23.16
CA LYS A 300 -18.70 6.22 24.01
C LYS A 300 -19.70 5.17 24.51
N GLU A 301 -20.91 5.55 24.90
CA GLU A 301 -21.91 4.60 25.41
C GLU A 301 -22.37 3.57 24.37
N ARG A 302 -22.56 4.02 23.11
CA ARG A 302 -22.98 3.14 22.02
C ARG A 302 -21.92 2.11 21.68
N ILE A 303 -20.66 2.53 21.59
CA ILE A 303 -19.54 1.64 21.25
C ILE A 303 -19.32 0.60 22.36
N LYS A 304 -19.50 1.01 23.63
CA LYS A 304 -19.40 0.11 24.78
C LYS A 304 -20.44 -1.02 24.73
N LYS A 305 -21.69 -0.68 24.40
CA LYS A 305 -22.78 -1.66 24.24
C LYS A 305 -22.58 -2.62 23.07
N MET A 306 -21.98 -2.16 21.97
CA MET A 306 -21.80 -2.99 20.77
C MET A 306 -20.67 -4.03 20.87
N TYR A 307 -19.65 -3.78 21.70
CA TYR A 307 -18.43 -4.59 21.67
C TYR A 307 -18.02 -5.17 23.03
N ASN A 308 -18.85 -5.06 24.06
CA ASN A 308 -18.57 -5.58 25.42
C ASN A 308 -17.15 -5.24 25.92
N LEU A 309 -16.71 -4.01 25.67
CA LEU A 309 -15.39 -3.56 26.14
C LEU A 309 -15.47 -3.36 27.66
N GLN A 310 -14.95 -4.32 28.42
CA GLN A 310 -14.77 -4.21 29.86
C GLN A 310 -13.50 -3.39 30.16
N HIS A 311 -13.55 -2.60 31.24
CA HIS A 311 -12.36 -1.94 31.79
C HIS A 311 -11.32 -3.01 32.09
N ILE A 312 -10.18 -2.95 31.40
CA ILE A 312 -8.92 -3.52 31.85
C ILE A 312 -8.16 -2.38 32.52
#